data_AF-A0A419DS64-F1
#
_entry.id   AF-A0A419DS64-F1
#
_cell.length_a   1.000
_cell.length_b   1.000
_cell.length_c   1.000
_cell.angle_alpha   90.00
_cell.angle_beta   90.00
_cell.angle_gamma   90.00
#
_symmetry.space_group_name_H-M   'P 1'
#
loop_
_entity.id
_entity.type
_entity.pdbx_description
1 polymer ?
#
loop_
_entity_poly.entity_id
_entity_poly.type
_entity_poly.pdbx_seq_one_letter_code
_entity_poly.pdbx_strand_id
1 'polypeptide(L)'
;MAEIMIMEKEIIEKDAMNLGYPFEMGGELKTAYFIDVSRIEKDGADESKEFLLEFLIHQQVFPLYISFVDEYELHEEHDAFFKQNMLSYVVLDLDTQFRSGEVNVRYREYHPCYTITVQNAEELRLVLNKTYWLASENLFYTISYSDNLSFKLGEIKWWRLKLIRPIGVLTMHPNMTCFKIAHDGNGFYLLSNDESYIPIEHLVTRLPKGTVISQINDDWLLDDETD
;
A
#
# COMPACT_ATOMS: atom_id res chain seq x y z
N MET A 1 -9.60 19.98 5.73
CA MET A 1 -10.71 19.06 5.42
C MET A 1 -10.34 18.40 4.11
N ALA A 2 -10.21 17.08 4.09
CA ALA A 2 -9.87 16.37 2.87
C ALA A 2 -11.15 16.15 2.04
N GLU A 3 -11.11 16.50 0.77
CA GLU A 3 -12.10 16.11 -0.22
C GLU A 3 -11.64 14.82 -0.89
N ILE A 4 -12.51 13.81 -0.96
CA ILE A 4 -12.18 12.50 -1.53
C ILE A 4 -13.22 12.01 -2.52
N MET A 5 -12.77 11.18 -3.45
CA MET A 5 -13.60 10.30 -4.25
C MET A 5 -13.37 8.85 -3.80
N ILE A 6 -14.44 8.06 -3.78
CA ILE A 6 -14.38 6.63 -3.49
C ILE A 6 -14.93 5.86 -4.68
N MET A 7 -14.18 4.89 -5.19
CA MET A 7 -14.62 4.00 -6.26
C MET A 7 -14.51 2.55 -5.85
N GLU A 8 -15.60 1.78 -5.97
CA GLU A 8 -15.54 0.32 -5.93
C GLU A 8 -14.74 -0.20 -7.12
N LYS A 9 -13.87 -1.17 -6.85
CA LYS A 9 -13.03 -1.80 -7.85
C LYS A 9 -13.21 -3.31 -7.78
N GLU A 10 -13.45 -3.90 -8.93
CA GLU A 10 -13.28 -5.34 -9.10
C GLU A 10 -11.78 -5.60 -9.33
N ILE A 11 -11.10 -6.16 -8.33
CA ILE A 11 -9.71 -6.57 -8.46
C ILE A 11 -9.68 -8.08 -8.44
N ILE A 12 -9.36 -8.65 -9.60
CA ILE A 12 -9.12 -10.09 -9.76
C ILE A 12 -7.61 -10.35 -9.80
N GLU A 13 -7.20 -11.56 -9.42
CA GLU A 13 -5.78 -11.93 -9.21
C GLU A 13 -4.86 -11.53 -10.37
N LYS A 14 -5.32 -11.69 -11.61
CA LYS A 14 -4.56 -11.29 -12.82
C LYS A 14 -4.32 -9.78 -12.94
N ASP A 15 -5.15 -8.96 -12.32
CA ASP A 15 -5.10 -7.51 -12.39
C ASP A 15 -4.33 -6.92 -11.20
N ALA A 16 -4.10 -7.69 -10.13
CA ALA A 16 -3.30 -7.29 -8.98
C ALA A 16 -1.85 -6.93 -9.38
N MET A 17 -1.30 -7.63 -10.39
CA MET A 17 0.02 -7.31 -10.95
C MET A 17 0.09 -5.92 -11.61
N ASN A 18 -1.06 -5.31 -11.92
CA ASN A 18 -1.15 -3.99 -12.55
C ASN A 18 -1.38 -2.85 -11.55
N LEU A 19 -1.37 -3.11 -10.24
CA LEU A 19 -1.50 -2.09 -9.18
C LEU A 19 -0.17 -1.34 -8.92
N GLY A 20 0.57 -1.03 -9.99
CA GLY A 20 1.86 -0.34 -9.99
C GLY A 20 3.06 -1.30 -9.92
N TYR A 21 3.26 -1.93 -8.76
CA TYR A 21 4.38 -2.85 -8.50
C TYR A 21 3.93 -4.32 -8.50
N PRO A 22 4.78 -5.29 -8.89
CA PRO A 22 4.48 -6.73 -8.79
C PRO A 22 3.85 -7.14 -7.44
N PHE A 23 2.58 -7.50 -7.51
CA PHE A 23 1.74 -7.81 -6.37
C PHE A 23 0.81 -8.97 -6.73
N GLU A 24 0.65 -9.92 -5.83
CA GLU A 24 -0.22 -11.08 -5.96
C GLU A 24 -1.17 -11.18 -4.78
N MET A 25 -2.35 -11.75 -5.03
CA MET A 25 -3.37 -12.01 -4.02
C MET A 25 -3.53 -13.51 -3.81
N GLY A 26 -3.15 -14.00 -2.63
CA GLY A 26 -3.30 -15.39 -2.23
C GLY A 26 -4.68 -15.63 -1.62
N GLY A 27 -5.68 -15.90 -2.47
CA GLY A 27 -7.06 -16.21 -2.05
C GLY A 27 -8.10 -15.23 -2.61
N GLU A 28 -9.32 -15.32 -2.11
CA GLU A 28 -10.45 -14.51 -2.58
C GLU A 28 -10.56 -13.19 -1.81
N LEU A 29 -10.68 -12.09 -2.55
CA LEU A 29 -10.93 -10.74 -2.04
C LEU A 29 -12.42 -10.41 -2.17
N LYS A 30 -13.05 -9.95 -1.09
CA LYS A 30 -14.48 -9.59 -1.05
C LYS A 30 -14.73 -8.19 -1.61
N THR A 31 -13.90 -7.21 -1.26
CA THR A 31 -14.06 -5.83 -1.76
C THR A 31 -12.72 -5.14 -1.95
N ALA A 32 -12.71 -4.20 -2.89
CA ALA A 32 -11.67 -3.20 -3.03
C ALA A 32 -12.29 -1.83 -3.29
N TYR A 33 -11.81 -0.82 -2.59
CA TYR A 33 -12.13 0.58 -2.85
C TYR A 33 -10.87 1.33 -3.23
N PHE A 34 -10.92 2.12 -4.29
CA PHE A 34 -9.92 3.14 -4.55
C PHE A 34 -10.38 4.46 -3.93
N ILE A 35 -9.54 5.05 -3.09
CA ILE A 35 -9.79 6.34 -2.46
C ILE A 35 -8.81 7.35 -3.05
N ASP A 36 -9.36 8.32 -3.77
CA ASP A 36 -8.62 9.40 -4.40
C ASP A 36 -8.78 10.68 -3.57
N VAL A 37 -7.65 11.31 -3.22
CA VAL A 37 -7.59 12.56 -2.46
C VAL A 37 -7.18 13.73 -3.38
N SER A 38 -6.77 13.44 -4.61
CA SER A 38 -6.11 14.36 -5.53
C SER A 38 -7.10 15.07 -6.47
N ARG A 39 -8.01 15.87 -5.91
CA ARG A 39 -8.82 16.80 -6.73
C ARG A 39 -8.23 18.20 -6.87
N ILE A 40 -7.26 18.56 -6.03
CA ILE A 40 -6.92 19.98 -5.85
C ILE A 40 -5.57 20.37 -6.52
N GLU A 41 -4.54 19.51 -6.57
CA GLU A 41 -3.24 19.89 -7.18
C GLU A 41 -2.52 18.73 -7.89
N LYS A 42 -1.56 19.08 -8.76
CA LYS A 42 -0.83 18.16 -9.66
C LYS A 42 0.13 17.19 -8.95
N ASP A 43 0.35 17.35 -7.65
CA ASP A 43 1.24 16.51 -6.82
C ASP A 43 0.53 16.08 -5.54
N GLY A 44 -0.51 15.24 -5.65
CA GLY A 44 -1.40 14.85 -4.55
C GLY A 44 -0.84 13.83 -3.54
N ALA A 45 0.46 13.54 -3.59
CA ALA A 45 1.06 12.48 -2.78
C ALA A 45 1.13 12.84 -1.29
N ASP A 46 1.43 14.10 -0.99
CA ASP A 46 1.47 14.58 0.41
C ASP A 46 0.07 14.64 1.01
N GLU A 47 -0.93 15.11 0.25
CA GLU A 47 -2.34 15.10 0.68
C GLU A 47 -2.84 13.66 0.89
N SER A 48 -2.48 12.75 -0.02
CA SER A 48 -2.82 11.34 0.09
C SER A 48 -2.18 10.69 1.31
N LYS A 49 -0.91 11.01 1.60
CA LYS A 49 -0.20 10.57 2.81
C LYS A 49 -0.87 11.09 4.07
N GLU A 50 -1.15 12.39 4.16
CA GLU A 50 -1.77 12.99 5.34
C GLU A 50 -3.18 12.43 5.57
N PHE A 51 -3.98 12.31 4.51
CA PHE A 51 -5.31 11.71 4.63
C PHE A 51 -5.24 10.24 5.05
N LEU A 52 -4.35 9.44 4.46
CA LEU A 52 -4.15 8.04 4.87
C LEU A 52 -3.73 7.94 6.33
N LEU A 53 -2.81 8.81 6.77
CA LEU A 53 -2.36 8.88 8.15
C LEU A 53 -3.51 9.21 9.11
N GLU A 54 -4.32 10.23 8.80
CA GLU A 54 -5.51 10.59 9.56
C GLU A 54 -6.53 9.44 9.58
N PHE A 55 -6.77 8.81 8.43
CA PHE A 55 -7.67 7.66 8.29
C PHE A 55 -7.25 6.51 9.21
N LEU A 56 -5.99 6.07 9.13
CA LEU A 56 -5.44 4.96 9.92
C LEU A 56 -5.46 5.26 11.42
N ILE A 57 -5.09 6.48 11.83
CA ILE A 57 -5.14 6.91 13.23
C ILE A 57 -6.59 6.93 13.73
N HIS A 58 -7.53 7.38 12.90
CA HIS A 58 -8.95 7.41 13.23
C HIS A 58 -9.52 6.00 13.44
N GLN A 59 -9.06 5.00 12.67
CA GLN A 59 -9.49 3.61 12.85
C GLN A 59 -9.03 3.02 14.19
N GLN A 60 -7.92 3.51 14.75
CA GLN A 60 -7.30 2.99 15.98
C GLN A 60 -7.03 1.47 15.95
N VAL A 61 -6.75 0.92 14.77
CA VAL A 61 -6.38 -0.48 14.59
C VAL A 61 -4.86 -0.59 14.61
N PHE A 62 -4.32 -1.11 15.70
CA PHE A 62 -2.90 -1.42 15.87
C PHE A 62 -2.74 -2.85 16.42
N PRO A 63 -1.65 -3.56 16.08
CA PRO A 63 -0.52 -3.10 15.27
C PRO A 63 -0.83 -2.96 13.78
N LEU A 64 -0.07 -2.11 13.09
CA LEU A 64 -0.03 -2.00 11.63
C LEU A 64 1.27 -2.61 11.10
N TYR A 65 1.19 -3.24 9.93
CA TYR A 65 2.34 -3.85 9.25
C TYR A 65 2.62 -3.07 7.98
N ILE A 66 3.67 -2.26 7.99
CA ILE A 66 4.09 -1.44 6.84
C ILE A 66 5.19 -2.19 6.11
N SER A 67 4.98 -2.52 4.83
CA SER A 67 5.94 -3.29 4.05
C SER A 67 6.31 -2.60 2.75
N PHE A 68 7.60 -2.61 2.43
CA PHE A 68 8.15 -2.00 1.22
C PHE A 68 9.39 -2.74 0.68
N VAL A 69 9.72 -2.49 -0.58
CA VAL A 69 10.94 -2.99 -1.23
C VAL A 69 11.95 -1.85 -1.32
N ASP A 70 13.17 -2.06 -0.86
CA ASP A 70 14.26 -1.09 -0.91
C ASP A 70 15.04 -1.20 -2.24
N GLU A 71 14.51 -0.58 -3.30
CA GLU A 71 15.17 -0.55 -4.61
C GLU A 71 16.38 0.41 -4.67
N TYR A 72 16.52 1.30 -3.69
CA TYR A 72 17.56 2.33 -3.65
C TYR A 72 18.78 1.97 -2.80
N GLU A 73 18.85 0.73 -2.29
CA GLU A 73 19.96 0.22 -1.49
C GLU A 73 20.22 1.06 -0.22
N LEU A 74 19.15 1.60 0.39
CA LEU A 74 19.22 2.46 1.57
C LEU A 74 19.24 1.67 2.89
N HIS A 75 19.72 0.42 2.85
CA HIS A 75 19.65 -0.52 3.97
C HIS A 75 20.23 0.05 5.26
N GLU A 76 21.44 0.61 5.21
CA GLU A 76 22.12 1.18 6.39
C GLU A 76 21.35 2.38 6.98
N GLU A 77 20.76 3.21 6.13
CA GLU A 77 19.97 4.38 6.55
C GLU A 77 18.65 3.95 7.19
N HIS A 78 17.96 2.99 6.60
CA HIS A 78 16.74 2.42 7.15
C HIS A 78 17.00 1.72 8.49
N ASP A 79 18.03 0.88 8.54
CA ASP A 79 18.42 0.14 9.75
C ASP A 79 18.80 1.10 10.90
N ALA A 80 19.61 2.11 10.62
CA ALA A 80 19.97 3.13 11.61
C ALA A 80 18.74 3.89 12.13
N PHE A 81 17.85 4.32 11.22
CA PHE A 81 16.64 5.04 11.58
C PHE A 81 15.69 4.19 12.44
N PHE A 82 15.42 2.94 12.05
CA PHE A 82 14.51 2.07 12.78
C PHE A 82 15.08 1.69 14.16
N LYS A 83 16.38 1.40 14.26
CA LYS A 83 17.04 1.15 15.55
C LYS A 83 17.04 2.37 16.47
N GLN A 84 17.36 3.55 15.93
CA GLN A 84 17.37 4.80 16.71
C GLN A 84 16.00 5.11 17.30
N ASN A 85 14.93 4.83 16.56
CA ASN A 85 13.55 5.06 17.00
C ASN A 85 12.91 3.84 17.67
N MET A 86 13.69 2.79 17.97
CA MET A 86 13.24 1.56 18.65
C MET A 86 12.05 0.86 17.96
N LEU A 87 11.97 0.97 16.64
CA LEU A 87 10.91 0.34 15.85
C LEU A 87 11.18 -1.16 15.69
N SER A 88 10.11 -1.96 15.72
CA SER A 88 10.20 -3.39 15.41
C SER A 88 10.09 -3.60 13.91
N TYR A 89 11.06 -4.26 13.30
CA TYR A 89 11.05 -4.56 11.87
C TYR A 89 11.76 -5.88 11.57
N VAL A 90 11.37 -6.47 10.45
CA VAL A 90 12.05 -7.60 9.83
C VAL A 90 12.52 -7.19 8.44
N VAL A 91 13.67 -7.74 8.04
CA VAL A 91 14.23 -7.57 6.71
C VAL A 91 14.38 -8.95 6.09
N LEU A 92 13.73 -9.15 4.94
CA LEU A 92 13.91 -10.35 4.15
C LEU A 92 14.88 -10.04 3.01
N ASP A 93 16.05 -10.68 3.08
CA ASP A 93 17.02 -10.67 1.99
C ASP A 93 16.79 -11.86 1.06
N LEU A 94 16.23 -11.57 -0.10
CA LEU A 94 15.91 -12.55 -1.13
C LEU A 94 17.13 -12.98 -1.97
N ASP A 95 18.30 -12.31 -1.87
CA ASP A 95 19.53 -12.68 -2.59
C ASP A 95 19.98 -14.11 -2.25
N THR A 96 19.78 -14.52 -0.99
CA THR A 96 20.22 -15.83 -0.49
C THR A 96 19.47 -17.01 -1.11
N GLN A 97 18.27 -16.82 -1.67
CA GLN A 97 17.44 -17.90 -2.22
C GLN A 97 17.89 -18.41 -3.60
N PHE A 98 18.75 -17.66 -4.33
CA PHE A 98 19.15 -17.98 -5.71
C PHE A 98 20.63 -18.28 -5.93
N ARG A 99 21.42 -18.44 -4.86
CA ARG A 99 22.84 -18.85 -4.99
C ARG A 99 23.06 -20.28 -5.50
N SER A 100 21.99 -21.05 -5.73
CA SER A 100 22.05 -22.38 -6.35
C SER A 100 21.21 -22.45 -7.62
N GLY A 101 21.86 -22.37 -8.79
CA GLY A 101 21.30 -22.92 -10.04
C GLY A 101 21.08 -21.91 -11.16
N GLU A 102 21.57 -22.30 -12.34
CA GLU A 102 21.52 -21.61 -13.62
C GLU A 102 20.13 -21.06 -13.97
N VAL A 103 19.99 -19.74 -13.96
CA VAL A 103 18.92 -19.06 -14.69
C VAL A 103 19.55 -17.95 -15.50
N ASN A 104 19.47 -18.06 -16.83
CA ASN A 104 19.84 -17.05 -17.82
C ASN A 104 18.90 -15.84 -17.71
N VAL A 105 19.03 -15.10 -16.62
CA VAL A 105 18.29 -13.85 -16.37
C VAL A 105 19.23 -12.70 -16.67
N ARG A 106 18.78 -11.77 -17.52
CA ARG A 106 19.59 -10.65 -18.00
C ARG A 106 19.76 -9.55 -16.94
N TYR A 107 18.81 -9.42 -16.02
CA TYR A 107 18.81 -8.45 -14.91
C TYR A 107 18.16 -9.08 -13.66
N ARG A 108 18.92 -9.14 -12.58
CA ARG A 108 18.49 -9.63 -11.28
C ARG A 108 18.49 -8.45 -10.32
N GLU A 109 17.31 -8.12 -9.79
CA GLU A 109 17.10 -6.96 -8.92
C GLU A 109 16.68 -7.52 -7.56
N TYR A 110 17.68 -7.98 -6.80
CA TYR A 110 17.49 -8.48 -5.44
C TYR A 110 17.45 -7.27 -4.51
N HIS A 111 16.25 -6.88 -4.11
CA HIS A 111 16.04 -5.75 -3.23
C HIS A 111 15.56 -6.26 -1.86
N PRO A 112 16.17 -5.80 -0.75
CA PRO A 112 15.70 -6.13 0.59
C PRO A 112 14.23 -5.73 0.75
N CYS A 113 13.45 -6.61 1.34
CA CYS A 113 12.04 -6.36 1.63
C CYS A 113 11.88 -6.10 3.13
N TYR A 114 11.32 -4.96 3.49
CA TYR A 114 11.08 -4.57 4.87
C TYR A 114 9.64 -4.83 5.25
N THR A 115 9.44 -5.25 6.50
CA THR A 115 8.13 -5.18 7.18
C THR A 115 8.35 -4.60 8.57
N ILE A 116 7.78 -3.42 8.82
CA ILE A 116 7.83 -2.70 10.09
C ILE A 116 6.50 -2.92 10.81
N THR A 117 6.58 -3.31 12.07
CA THR A 117 5.42 -3.39 12.96
C THR A 117 5.29 -2.08 13.73
N VAL A 118 4.19 -1.38 13.50
CA VAL A 118 3.86 -0.08 14.09
C VAL A 118 2.79 -0.28 15.15
N GLN A 119 3.06 0.13 16.39
CA GLN A 119 2.22 -0.17 17.56
C GLN A 119 1.24 0.95 17.91
N ASN A 120 1.48 2.16 17.42
CA ASN A 120 0.69 3.33 17.80
C ASN A 120 0.79 4.46 16.75
N ALA A 121 0.00 5.51 16.96
CA ALA A 121 -0.08 6.66 16.07
C ALA A 121 1.24 7.44 15.94
N GLU A 122 2.06 7.51 16.99
CA GLU A 122 3.35 8.24 16.93
C GLU A 122 4.35 7.51 16.04
N GLU A 123 4.45 6.19 16.19
CA GLU A 123 5.26 5.33 15.32
C GLU A 123 4.76 5.37 13.88
N LEU A 124 3.43 5.37 13.66
CA LEU A 124 2.86 5.46 12.32
C LEU A 124 3.28 6.77 11.62
N ARG A 125 3.15 7.90 12.31
CA ARG A 125 3.60 9.21 11.80
C ARG A 125 5.08 9.18 11.45
N LEU A 126 5.89 8.61 12.32
CA LEU A 126 7.34 8.52 12.14
C LEU A 126 7.72 7.68 10.91
N VAL A 127 7.11 6.51 10.74
CA VAL A 127 7.39 5.60 9.61
C VAL A 127 6.90 6.18 8.28
N LEU A 128 5.66 6.69 8.22
CA LEU A 128 5.14 7.27 6.97
C LEU A 128 5.95 8.50 6.53
N ASN A 129 6.30 9.39 7.45
CA ASN A 129 7.16 10.54 7.12
C ASN A 129 8.54 10.13 6.59
N LYS A 130 9.07 8.98 7.03
CA LYS A 130 10.37 8.48 6.57
C LYS A 130 10.29 7.76 5.22
N THR A 131 9.20 7.05 4.95
CA THR A 131 9.20 5.99 3.92
C THR A 131 8.12 6.14 2.85
N TYR A 132 7.11 7.00 3.04
CA TYR A 132 6.00 7.13 2.07
C TYR A 132 6.47 7.57 0.68
N TRP A 133 7.56 8.34 0.58
CA TRP A 133 8.14 8.75 -0.70
C TRP A 133 8.51 7.56 -1.61
N LEU A 134 8.77 6.36 -1.05
CA LEU A 134 8.99 5.14 -1.84
C LEU A 134 7.74 4.80 -2.67
N ALA A 135 6.55 4.99 -2.11
CA ALA A 135 5.29 4.80 -2.83
C ALA A 135 5.11 5.84 -3.94
N SER A 136 5.55 7.09 -3.69
CA SER A 136 5.56 8.15 -4.70
C SER A 136 6.50 7.86 -5.88
N GLU A 137 7.57 7.11 -5.66
CA GLU A 137 8.47 6.59 -6.70
C GLU A 137 7.95 5.29 -7.35
N ASN A 138 6.67 4.94 -7.12
CA ASN A 138 6.02 3.73 -7.66
C ASN A 138 6.64 2.41 -7.19
N LEU A 139 7.34 2.41 -6.06
CA LEU A 139 7.86 1.18 -5.46
C LEU A 139 6.78 0.41 -4.71
N PHE A 140 7.08 -0.84 -4.39
CA PHE A 140 6.22 -1.64 -3.53
C PHE A 140 6.05 -0.95 -2.18
N TYR A 141 4.81 -0.66 -1.80
CA TYR A 141 4.47 -0.09 -0.51
C TYR A 141 3.05 -0.47 -0.12
N THR A 142 2.91 -1.10 1.04
CA THR A 142 1.61 -1.52 1.59
C THR A 142 1.56 -1.30 3.09
N ILE A 143 0.36 -1.10 3.63
CA ILE A 143 0.07 -1.08 5.06
C ILE A 143 -1.02 -2.12 5.32
N SER A 144 -0.89 -2.96 6.34
CA SER A 144 -1.90 -3.99 6.65
C SER A 144 -2.27 -4.00 8.13
N TYR A 145 -3.51 -4.39 8.45
CA TYR A 145 -3.98 -4.61 9.82
C TYR A 145 -3.54 -5.97 10.39
N SER A 146 -2.92 -6.81 9.57
CA SER A 146 -2.45 -8.14 9.93
C SER A 146 -1.11 -8.44 9.28
N ASP A 147 -0.33 -9.32 9.90
CA ASP A 147 0.91 -9.87 9.32
C ASP A 147 0.56 -10.92 8.26
N ASN A 148 0.07 -10.45 7.11
CA ASN A 148 -0.43 -11.30 6.02
C ASN A 148 0.26 -11.03 4.68
N LEU A 149 1.31 -10.22 4.66
CA LEU A 149 2.12 -10.00 3.48
C LEU A 149 3.42 -10.82 3.59
N SER A 150 3.72 -11.55 2.53
CA SER A 150 5.03 -12.18 2.34
C SER A 150 5.66 -11.71 1.04
N PHE A 151 6.95 -11.98 0.87
CA PHE A 151 7.64 -11.71 -0.39
C PHE A 151 8.24 -12.98 -0.94
N LYS A 152 8.15 -13.13 -2.26
CA LYS A 152 8.85 -14.16 -3.04
C LYS A 152 9.58 -13.51 -4.20
N LEU A 153 10.52 -14.22 -4.81
CA LEU A 153 11.05 -13.82 -6.11
C LEU A 153 10.19 -14.41 -7.22
N GLY A 154 9.91 -13.61 -8.24
CA GLY A 154 9.22 -14.08 -9.42
C GLY A 154 9.76 -13.44 -10.70
N GLU A 155 9.53 -14.14 -11.81
CA GLU A 155 9.79 -13.59 -13.14
C GLU A 155 8.67 -12.62 -13.52
N ILE A 156 9.04 -11.38 -13.81
CA ILE A 156 8.13 -10.38 -14.38
C ILE A 156 8.55 -10.09 -15.82
N LYS A 157 7.55 -9.92 -16.69
CA LYS A 157 7.78 -9.48 -18.07
C LYS A 157 7.55 -7.99 -18.15
N TRP A 158 8.62 -7.23 -18.27
CA TRP A 158 8.53 -5.80 -18.55
C TRP A 158 8.96 -5.55 -19.99
N TRP A 159 7.98 -5.25 -20.84
CA TRP A 159 8.19 -5.12 -22.29
C TRP A 159 8.79 -6.39 -22.92
N ARG A 160 10.03 -6.32 -23.43
CA ARG A 160 10.81 -7.45 -23.99
C ARG A 160 11.83 -8.01 -23.01
N LEU A 161 11.87 -7.49 -21.78
CA LEU A 161 12.78 -7.91 -20.73
C LEU A 161 12.08 -8.92 -19.81
N LYS A 162 12.85 -9.91 -19.38
CA LYS A 162 12.52 -10.79 -18.27
C LYS A 162 13.36 -10.35 -17.08
N LEU A 163 12.70 -9.93 -16.02
CA LEU A 163 13.33 -9.49 -14.78
C LEU A 163 12.96 -10.46 -13.67
N ILE A 164 13.88 -10.71 -12.75
CA ILE A 164 13.57 -11.32 -11.46
C ILE A 164 13.52 -10.19 -10.45
N ARG A 165 12.36 -10.00 -9.82
CA ARG A 165 12.12 -9.00 -8.76
C ARG A 165 11.39 -9.62 -7.57
N PRO A 166 11.43 -8.98 -6.39
CA PRO A 166 10.48 -9.28 -5.32
C PRO A 166 9.04 -9.09 -5.81
N ILE A 167 8.17 -10.00 -5.39
CA ILE A 167 6.72 -9.95 -5.58
C ILE A 167 6.11 -10.03 -4.18
N GLY A 168 5.36 -9.01 -3.80
CA GLY A 168 4.56 -9.07 -2.58
C GLY A 168 3.35 -9.97 -2.78
N VAL A 169 3.13 -10.89 -1.86
CA VAL A 169 2.02 -11.85 -1.87
C VAL A 169 1.16 -11.57 -0.64
N LEU A 170 0.00 -10.97 -0.87
CA LEU A 170 -0.98 -10.70 0.18
C LEU A 170 -1.85 -11.92 0.39
N THR A 171 -1.73 -12.56 1.55
CA THR A 171 -2.57 -13.72 1.91
C THR A 171 -3.92 -13.24 2.40
N MET A 172 -4.97 -13.58 1.66
CA MET A 172 -6.34 -13.22 1.99
C MET A 172 -6.88 -14.15 3.08
N HIS A 173 -7.45 -13.56 4.13
CA HIS A 173 -8.15 -14.30 5.18
C HIS A 173 -9.38 -13.51 5.65
N PRO A 174 -10.29 -14.11 6.41
CA PRO A 174 -11.41 -13.37 6.99
C PRO A 174 -10.91 -12.19 7.83
N ASN A 175 -11.60 -11.04 7.77
CA ASN A 175 -11.32 -9.85 8.57
C ASN A 175 -9.95 -9.19 8.31
N MET A 176 -9.31 -9.42 7.16
CA MET A 176 -8.13 -8.65 6.77
C MET A 176 -8.53 -7.29 6.17
N THR A 177 -7.67 -6.28 6.36
CA THR A 177 -7.70 -5.03 5.59
C THR A 177 -6.26 -4.61 5.26
N CYS A 178 -6.01 -4.29 4.00
CA CYS A 178 -4.71 -3.87 3.48
C CYS A 178 -4.87 -2.64 2.59
N PHE A 179 -3.94 -1.70 2.73
CA PHE A 179 -3.84 -0.47 1.97
C PHE A 179 -2.67 -0.62 1.00
N LYS A 180 -2.95 -0.65 -0.30
CA LYS A 180 -1.93 -0.56 -1.34
C LYS A 180 -1.91 0.86 -1.88
N ILE A 181 -0.78 1.54 -1.74
CA ILE A 181 -0.64 2.89 -2.27
C ILE A 181 -0.65 2.84 -3.80
N ALA A 182 -1.37 3.78 -4.42
CA ALA A 182 -1.52 3.85 -5.86
C ALA A 182 -0.35 4.59 -6.53
N HIS A 183 -0.42 4.71 -7.86
CA HIS A 183 0.64 5.29 -8.68
C HIS A 183 0.97 6.72 -8.25
N ASP A 184 2.25 7.08 -8.27
CA ASP A 184 2.84 8.35 -7.82
C ASP A 184 2.48 8.74 -6.37
N GLY A 185 1.99 7.80 -5.55
CA GLY A 185 1.51 8.09 -4.20
C GLY A 185 0.14 8.77 -4.17
N ASN A 186 -0.56 8.88 -5.31
CA ASN A 186 -1.83 9.57 -5.44
C ASN A 186 -3.00 8.64 -5.13
N GLY A 187 -3.51 8.73 -3.91
CA GLY A 187 -4.56 7.87 -3.40
C GLY A 187 -4.08 6.47 -3.03
N PHE A 188 -5.03 5.63 -2.64
CA PHE A 188 -4.74 4.26 -2.22
C PHE A 188 -5.92 3.34 -2.42
N TYR A 189 -5.61 2.06 -2.61
CA TYR A 189 -6.59 0.98 -2.60
C TYR A 189 -6.74 0.44 -1.19
N LEU A 190 -7.97 0.41 -0.69
CA LEU A 190 -8.38 -0.33 0.50
C LEU A 190 -8.91 -1.69 0.03
N LEU A 191 -8.12 -2.75 0.25
CA LEU A 191 -8.48 -4.14 0.00
C LEU A 191 -9.01 -4.72 1.31
N SER A 192 -10.22 -5.29 1.34
CA SER A 192 -10.80 -5.81 2.58
C SER A 192 -11.64 -7.08 2.42
N ASN A 193 -11.51 -7.96 3.41
CA ASN A 193 -12.45 -9.04 3.69
C ASN A 193 -13.20 -8.82 5.02
N ASP A 194 -12.99 -7.69 5.67
CA ASP A 194 -13.68 -7.27 6.88
C ASP A 194 -15.06 -6.69 6.54
N GLU A 195 -16.10 -7.29 7.12
CA GLU A 195 -17.49 -6.88 6.93
C GLU A 195 -17.76 -5.47 7.49
N SER A 196 -16.87 -4.96 8.34
CA SER A 196 -16.93 -3.58 8.82
C SER A 196 -16.66 -2.52 7.73
N TYR A 197 -16.19 -2.92 6.55
CA TYR A 197 -16.04 -2.08 5.36
C TYR A 197 -17.00 -2.44 4.23
N ILE A 198 -17.91 -3.41 4.44
CA ILE A 198 -18.81 -3.92 3.40
C ILE A 198 -20.25 -3.83 3.90
N PRO A 199 -21.17 -3.15 3.19
CA PRO A 199 -21.00 -2.45 1.90
C PRO A 199 -20.29 -1.09 2.02
N ILE A 200 -20.15 -0.34 0.91
CA ILE A 200 -19.42 0.95 0.85
C ILE A 200 -19.92 1.98 1.88
N GLU A 201 -21.20 1.94 2.27
CA GLU A 201 -21.76 2.81 3.29
C GLU A 201 -21.07 2.60 4.64
N HIS A 202 -20.63 1.37 4.94
CA HIS A 202 -19.85 1.08 6.14
C HIS A 202 -18.50 1.78 6.08
N LEU A 203 -17.79 1.76 4.95
CA LEU A 203 -16.55 2.54 4.77
C LEU A 203 -16.80 4.04 5.01
N VAL A 204 -17.88 4.59 4.43
CA VAL A 204 -18.24 6.01 4.59
C VAL A 204 -18.40 6.41 6.06
N THR A 205 -19.05 5.57 6.87
CA THR A 205 -19.23 5.85 8.32
C THR A 205 -17.93 5.82 9.12
N ARG A 206 -16.86 5.28 8.56
CA ARG A 206 -15.55 5.11 9.20
C ARG A 206 -14.54 6.15 8.75
N LEU A 207 -14.91 7.10 7.89
CA LEU A 207 -14.01 8.17 7.48
C LEU A 207 -13.76 9.14 8.66
N PRO A 208 -12.56 9.77 8.73
CA PRO A 208 -12.29 10.83 9.70
C PRO A 208 -13.35 11.93 9.66
N LYS A 209 -13.63 12.52 10.83
CA LYS A 209 -14.58 13.64 10.93
C LYS A 209 -14.12 14.80 10.05
N GLY A 210 -15.05 15.36 9.28
CA GLY A 210 -14.77 16.47 8.37
C GLY A 210 -14.20 16.06 7.02
N THR A 211 -14.16 14.75 6.71
CA THR A 211 -13.97 14.28 5.33
C THR A 211 -15.17 14.70 4.49
N VAL A 212 -14.91 15.31 3.34
CA VAL A 212 -15.91 15.66 2.33
C VAL A 212 -15.83 14.61 1.24
N ILE A 213 -16.93 13.95 0.93
CA ILE A 213 -16.98 12.96 -0.16
C ILE A 213 -17.61 13.67 -1.36
N SER A 214 -16.84 13.83 -2.43
CA SER A 214 -17.31 14.53 -3.62
C SER A 214 -17.86 13.61 -4.69
N GLN A 215 -17.48 12.34 -4.66
CA GLN A 215 -17.96 11.33 -5.59
C GLN A 215 -17.88 9.94 -4.97
N ILE A 216 -18.92 9.14 -5.22
CA ILE A 216 -18.94 7.70 -4.95
C ILE A 216 -19.28 7.00 -6.27
N ASN A 217 -18.40 6.13 -6.75
CA ASN A 217 -18.55 5.48 -8.06
C ASN A 217 -18.81 6.53 -9.16
N ASP A 218 -19.91 6.41 -9.90
CA ASP A 218 -20.30 7.37 -10.95
C ASP A 218 -21.19 8.52 -10.42
N ASP A 219 -21.55 8.49 -9.13
CA ASP A 219 -22.45 9.45 -8.51
C ASP A 219 -21.69 10.62 -7.87
N TRP A 220 -21.92 11.83 -8.38
CA TRP A 220 -21.39 13.07 -7.81
C TRP A 220 -22.26 13.54 -6.64
N LEU A 221 -21.63 13.86 -5.51
CA LEU A 221 -22.31 14.19 -4.26
C LEU A 221 -22.21 15.66 -3.88
N LEU A 222 -21.35 16.41 -4.57
CA LEU A 222 -21.34 17.87 -4.53
C LEU A 222 -22.06 18.36 -5.79
N ASP A 223 -23.05 19.21 -5.62
CA ASP A 223 -23.67 19.91 -6.75
C ASP A 223 -22.61 20.82 -7.41
N ASP A 224 -22.53 20.77 -8.74
CA ASP A 224 -21.91 21.83 -9.55
C ASP A 224 -22.76 23.11 -9.41
N GLU A 225 -22.72 23.77 -8.26
CA GLU A 225 -23.18 25.15 -8.15
C GLU A 225 -21.96 26.07 -8.09
N THR A 226 -21.57 26.57 -9.28
CA THR A 226 -21.43 28.02 -9.48
C THR A 226 -21.69 28.37 -10.94
N ASP A 227 -22.86 28.98 -11.17
CA ASP A 227 -23.12 29.98 -12.21
C ASP A 227 -22.07 31.11 -12.24
#